data_AF-A0A8I6XUN0-F1
#
_entry.id   AF-A0A8I6XUN0-F1
#
_cell.length_a   1.000
_cell.length_b   1.000
_cell.length_c   1.000
_cell.angle_alpha   90.00
_cell.angle_beta   90.00
_cell.angle_gamma   90.00
#
_symmetry.space_group_name_H-M   'P 1'
#
loop_
_entity.id
_entity.type
_entity.pdbx_description
1 polymer ?
#
loop_
_entity_poly.entity_id
_entity_poly.type
_entity_poly.pdbx_seq_one_letter_code
_entity_poly.pdbx_strand_id
1 'polypeptide(L)'
;MELGLGAPTSPPPWRRHLFFRALVIFLCLWVTSEANEQHAELPPRGWNSYDSFSWTVDEIAYLQNAKILAEKLLPHGYQYAVIDYLWYRRYVDGAYTDSYGFDNIDEWGRPFPDLQRFPSSKGDKGFSQIASKVHEMGLKFGIHLMKGISTQAVNANTPILDIETGKPYVENGRQWAARDIGLTHKTCAWMPHGFMSVNTDIGAGRAFLRSLYRQYADWGVDFVKVDCIFGTDYSPEEVITISQLLRELDRPIVLSISPGTEVTVPLAENISEHVNMYRITGDDWDNWKDVSSHFTVSSAFAAANKIGATGLRGKSWPDLDMLPFGWLTDPGVNQGPHRLCNLTFEEQKAQMTLWSMAKSPLMYGGDLRHLDNSTFSIITNPTLLKINHYSKNNMEFHYVYGETTSNTGHSGHLSSRYPLNLTRKHDSMAMGLTSCTSDQANGWFVFPQDGKSDHICRNYETENGKNTSFCLGKTKPLLASDDAIMENEEDQTRFHLAVADVNDSCLDASASRRRTASEIKLLMFSRCKWHAKQMWELNDKGNLVSSYSRLCATVESSKEAGITGYRAWIATGSKGR
;
A
#
# COMPACT_ATOMS: atom_id res chain seq x y z
N MET A 1 -78.06 33.25 -13.84
CA MET A 1 -78.72 31.94 -13.67
C MET A 1 -77.63 30.90 -13.82
N GLU A 2 -77.19 30.38 -12.68
CA GLU A 2 -76.09 29.42 -12.55
C GLU A 2 -76.47 28.09 -13.19
N LEU A 3 -75.59 27.55 -14.03
CA LEU A 3 -75.71 26.21 -14.58
C LEU A 3 -75.18 25.21 -13.54
N GLY A 4 -76.12 24.56 -12.85
CA GLY A 4 -75.87 23.53 -11.85
C GLY A 4 -75.35 22.22 -12.47
N LEU A 5 -74.39 21.63 -11.75
CA LEU A 5 -73.67 20.40 -12.01
C LEU A 5 -74.58 19.16 -11.96
N GLY A 6 -74.50 18.32 -12.99
CA GLY A 6 -74.99 16.93 -13.00
C GLY A 6 -73.85 15.97 -13.35
N ALA A 7 -73.68 14.95 -12.52
CA ALA A 7 -72.51 14.06 -12.42
C ALA A 7 -72.05 13.38 -13.73
N PRO A 8 -70.74 13.19 -13.96
CA PRO A 8 -70.25 12.41 -15.10
C PRO A 8 -70.28 10.91 -14.80
N THR A 9 -70.91 10.19 -15.73
CA THR A 9 -70.87 8.75 -15.90
C THR A 9 -69.44 8.24 -16.13
N SER A 10 -69.12 7.09 -15.57
CA SER A 10 -67.82 6.41 -15.72
C SER A 10 -67.60 5.92 -17.16
N PRO A 11 -66.39 6.07 -17.74
CA PRO A 11 -66.10 5.61 -19.09
C PRO A 11 -65.79 4.10 -19.14
N PRO A 12 -65.99 3.42 -20.29
CA PRO A 12 -65.93 1.96 -20.41
C PRO A 12 -64.49 1.39 -20.36
N PRO A 13 -64.33 0.11 -19.96
CA PRO A 13 -63.07 -0.48 -19.53
C PRO A 13 -62.26 -1.00 -20.72
N TRP A 14 -61.69 -0.11 -21.52
CA TRP A 14 -60.64 -0.50 -22.48
C TRP A 14 -59.62 0.62 -22.77
N ARG A 15 -59.74 1.78 -22.13
CA ARG A 15 -58.77 2.89 -22.20
C ARG A 15 -57.94 3.09 -20.91
N ARG A 16 -57.60 2.01 -20.21
CA ARG A 16 -56.61 2.00 -19.11
C ARG A 16 -55.28 1.32 -19.45
N HIS A 17 -55.11 0.81 -20.67
CA HIS A 17 -53.90 0.04 -21.04
C HIS A 17 -52.96 0.72 -22.05
N LEU A 18 -53.24 1.96 -22.46
CA LEU A 18 -52.39 2.70 -23.40
C LEU A 18 -51.66 3.92 -22.79
N PHE A 19 -52.00 4.34 -21.57
CA PHE A 19 -51.23 5.36 -20.83
C PHE A 19 -50.22 4.78 -19.83
N PHE A 20 -50.31 3.48 -19.50
CA PHE A 20 -49.36 2.81 -18.61
C PHE A 20 -48.17 2.17 -19.35
N ARG A 21 -48.20 2.08 -20.68
CA ARG A 21 -47.07 1.54 -21.48
C ARG A 21 -46.11 2.62 -22.00
N ALA A 22 -46.54 3.89 -22.06
CA ALA A 22 -45.64 4.99 -22.41
C ALA A 22 -44.84 5.52 -21.20
N LEU A 23 -45.37 5.40 -19.97
CA LEU A 23 -44.65 5.82 -18.76
C LEU A 23 -43.59 4.81 -18.30
N VAL A 24 -43.79 3.51 -18.57
CA VAL A 24 -42.82 2.45 -18.24
C VAL A 24 -41.64 2.43 -19.23
N ILE A 25 -41.85 2.85 -20.49
CA ILE A 25 -40.77 2.93 -21.48
C ILE A 25 -39.94 4.22 -21.32
N PHE A 26 -40.49 5.29 -20.74
CA PHE A 26 -39.72 6.50 -20.44
C PHE A 26 -38.99 6.48 -19.08
N LEU A 27 -39.32 5.55 -18.18
CA LEU A 27 -38.62 5.33 -16.90
C LEU A 27 -37.51 4.27 -16.98
N CYS A 28 -37.33 3.58 -18.12
CA CYS A 28 -36.23 2.65 -18.35
C CYS A 28 -35.06 3.23 -19.15
N LEU A 29 -35.10 4.52 -19.54
CA LEU A 29 -34.04 5.14 -20.36
C LEU A 29 -33.12 6.12 -19.61
N TRP A 30 -33.28 6.29 -18.30
CA TRP A 30 -32.42 7.19 -17.51
C TRP A 30 -32.19 6.62 -16.11
N VAL A 31 -31.43 5.54 -15.99
CA VAL A 31 -30.32 5.34 -15.03
C VAL A 31 -29.52 4.12 -15.53
N THR A 32 -28.76 4.25 -16.62
CA THR A 32 -27.41 3.69 -16.61
C THR A 32 -26.53 4.82 -16.10
N SER A 33 -26.60 5.05 -14.79
CA SER A 33 -25.39 5.43 -14.09
C SER A 33 -24.45 4.28 -14.39
N GLU A 34 -23.56 4.42 -15.38
CA GLU A 34 -22.27 3.73 -15.31
C GLU A 34 -21.75 4.12 -13.93
N ALA A 35 -22.02 3.28 -12.93
CA ALA A 35 -21.32 3.33 -11.68
C ALA A 35 -19.88 3.15 -12.12
N ASN A 36 -19.14 4.27 -12.18
CA ASN A 36 -17.73 4.32 -12.49
C ASN A 36 -17.08 3.42 -11.43
N GLU A 37 -16.94 2.14 -11.75
CA GLU A 37 -16.67 1.09 -10.77
C GLU A 37 -15.30 1.42 -10.18
N GLN A 38 -15.27 1.74 -8.89
CA GLN A 38 -14.02 2.13 -8.27
C GLN A 38 -13.18 0.86 -8.06
N HIS A 39 -11.99 0.84 -8.65
CA HIS A 39 -11.07 -0.29 -8.61
C HIS A 39 -10.01 -0.10 -7.52
N ALA A 40 -9.67 -1.21 -6.86
CA ALA A 40 -8.72 -1.21 -5.76
C ALA A 40 -9.08 -0.20 -4.64
N GLU A 41 -10.36 0.00 -4.31
CA GLU A 41 -10.78 0.79 -3.13
C GLU A 41 -10.22 0.24 -1.80
N LEU A 42 -9.81 -1.03 -1.83
CA LEU A 42 -9.06 -1.71 -0.79
C LEU A 42 -7.76 -2.25 -1.42
N PRO A 43 -6.68 -2.43 -0.64
CA PRO A 43 -5.43 -3.00 -1.14
C PRO A 43 -5.71 -4.35 -1.83
N PRO A 44 -5.20 -4.58 -3.05
CA PRO A 44 -5.31 -5.88 -3.70
C PRO A 44 -4.76 -7.02 -2.84
N ARG A 45 -5.41 -8.18 -2.88
CA ARG A 45 -4.92 -9.42 -2.25
C ARG A 45 -5.02 -10.58 -3.20
N GLY A 46 -4.00 -11.43 -3.21
CA GLY A 46 -3.92 -12.50 -4.18
C GLY A 46 -2.71 -13.40 -3.98
N TRP A 47 -2.39 -14.11 -5.05
CA TRP A 47 -1.25 -14.99 -5.19
C TRP A 47 -0.49 -14.62 -6.46
N ASN A 48 0.84 -14.69 -6.40
CA ASN A 48 1.73 -14.44 -7.52
C ASN A 48 2.75 -15.59 -7.61
N SER A 49 3.04 -16.05 -8.84
CA SER A 49 3.88 -17.23 -9.06
C SER A 49 5.39 -17.02 -8.87
N TYR A 50 5.88 -15.79 -8.71
CA TYR A 50 7.32 -15.49 -8.78
C TYR A 50 8.14 -16.22 -7.69
N ASP A 51 7.82 -16.04 -6.40
CA ASP A 51 8.68 -16.56 -5.32
C ASP A 51 8.74 -18.10 -5.30
N SER A 52 7.74 -18.77 -5.86
CA SER A 52 7.66 -20.24 -5.94
C SER A 52 8.20 -20.80 -7.26
N PHE A 53 7.88 -20.18 -8.40
CA PHE A 53 8.17 -20.74 -9.72
C PHE A 53 9.19 -19.94 -10.52
N SER A 54 9.69 -18.82 -9.99
CA SER A 54 10.44 -17.83 -10.75
C SER A 54 9.69 -17.47 -12.03
N TRP A 55 10.28 -17.67 -13.21
CA TRP A 55 9.63 -17.48 -14.50
C TRP A 55 9.09 -18.77 -15.13
N THR A 56 9.15 -19.90 -14.42
CA THR A 56 8.97 -21.26 -14.99
C THR A 56 7.60 -21.88 -14.78
N VAL A 57 6.65 -21.16 -14.17
CA VAL A 57 5.29 -21.66 -13.95
C VAL A 57 4.65 -22.15 -15.26
N ASP A 58 3.90 -23.26 -15.17
CA ASP A 58 3.10 -23.81 -16.26
C ASP A 58 1.60 -23.74 -15.96
N GLU A 59 0.75 -24.00 -16.97
CA GLU A 59 -0.70 -23.93 -16.82
C GLU A 59 -1.24 -24.89 -15.75
N ILE A 60 -0.64 -26.07 -15.58
CA ILE A 60 -1.12 -27.07 -14.63
C ILE A 60 -0.86 -26.60 -13.20
N ALA A 61 0.38 -26.21 -12.90
CA ALA A 61 0.78 -25.70 -11.60
C ALA A 61 0.01 -24.41 -11.25
N TYR A 62 -0.16 -23.52 -12.23
CA TYR A 62 -0.94 -22.29 -12.06
C TYR A 62 -2.41 -22.59 -11.71
N LEU A 63 -3.10 -23.43 -12.48
CA LEU A 63 -4.52 -23.74 -12.25
C LEU A 63 -4.75 -24.52 -10.95
N GLN A 64 -3.79 -25.36 -10.53
CA GLN A 64 -3.82 -26.01 -9.22
C GLN A 64 -3.74 -24.98 -8.09
N ASN A 65 -2.81 -24.02 -8.19
CA ASN A 65 -2.69 -22.93 -7.23
C ASN A 65 -3.94 -22.04 -7.20
N ALA A 66 -4.46 -21.65 -8.36
CA ALA A 66 -5.69 -20.87 -8.47
C ALA A 66 -6.89 -21.59 -7.82
N LYS A 67 -7.03 -22.90 -8.04
CA LYS A 67 -8.09 -23.68 -7.38
C LYS A 67 -7.97 -23.64 -5.85
N ILE A 68 -6.77 -23.81 -5.31
CA ILE A 68 -6.54 -23.76 -3.85
C ILE A 68 -6.77 -22.34 -3.31
N LEU A 69 -6.35 -21.30 -4.05
CA LEU A 69 -6.64 -19.90 -3.74
C LEU A 69 -8.15 -19.68 -3.59
N ALA A 70 -8.94 -20.15 -4.56
CA ALA A 70 -10.41 -20.06 -4.54
C ALA A 70 -11.04 -20.81 -3.35
N GLU A 71 -10.57 -22.03 -3.07
CA GLU A 71 -11.13 -22.85 -1.99
C GLU A 71 -10.76 -22.35 -0.59
N LYS A 72 -9.52 -21.89 -0.39
CA LYS A 72 -8.97 -21.62 0.94
C LYS A 72 -8.81 -20.15 1.28
N LEU A 73 -8.51 -19.28 0.31
CA LEU A 73 -8.09 -17.90 0.58
C LEU A 73 -9.06 -16.84 0.03
N LEU A 74 -9.85 -17.16 -1.00
CA LEU A 74 -10.93 -16.30 -1.49
C LEU A 74 -11.96 -15.96 -0.41
N PRO A 75 -12.39 -16.87 0.50
CA PRO A 75 -13.25 -16.53 1.63
C PRO A 75 -12.66 -15.47 2.57
N HIS A 76 -11.33 -15.32 2.54
CA HIS A 76 -10.60 -14.32 3.32
C HIS A 76 -10.32 -13.05 2.51
N GLY A 77 -10.65 -12.99 1.22
CA GLY A 77 -10.52 -11.81 0.36
C GLY A 77 -9.35 -11.84 -0.63
N TYR A 78 -8.62 -12.95 -0.73
CA TYR A 78 -7.59 -13.14 -1.75
C TYR A 78 -8.24 -13.50 -3.08
N GLN A 79 -8.23 -12.57 -4.03
CA GLN A 79 -9.01 -12.68 -5.27
C GLN A 79 -8.17 -12.66 -6.54
N TYR A 80 -6.92 -12.17 -6.52
CA TYR A 80 -6.07 -12.13 -7.71
C TYR A 80 -5.17 -13.36 -7.81
N ALA A 81 -5.13 -14.01 -8.98
CA ALA A 81 -4.16 -15.07 -9.30
C ALA A 81 -3.27 -14.60 -10.45
N VAL A 82 -1.99 -14.33 -10.17
CA VAL A 82 -1.08 -13.62 -11.09
C VAL A 82 0.00 -14.54 -11.64
N ILE A 83 0.15 -14.60 -12.97
CA ILE A 83 1.27 -15.25 -13.66
C ILE A 83 2.43 -14.26 -13.79
N ASP A 84 3.55 -14.57 -13.18
CA ASP A 84 4.78 -13.78 -13.10
C ASP A 84 5.97 -14.67 -13.49
N TYR A 85 7.11 -14.18 -13.96
CA TYR A 85 7.27 -13.30 -15.14
C TYR A 85 7.76 -14.17 -16.32
N LEU A 86 7.99 -13.56 -17.50
CA LEU A 86 8.43 -14.24 -18.73
C LEU A 86 7.56 -15.42 -19.20
N TRP A 87 6.25 -15.36 -18.99
CA TRP A 87 5.31 -16.39 -19.49
C TRP A 87 5.34 -16.58 -21.02
N TYR A 88 5.90 -15.61 -21.75
CA TYR A 88 6.13 -15.67 -23.20
C TYR A 88 7.47 -16.30 -23.60
N ARG A 89 8.46 -16.41 -22.69
CA ARG A 89 9.78 -16.97 -23.02
C ARG A 89 9.70 -18.48 -23.11
N ARG A 90 10.26 -19.08 -24.17
CA ARG A 90 10.28 -20.54 -24.32
C ARG A 90 11.12 -21.18 -23.22
N TYR A 91 10.56 -22.16 -22.52
CA TYR A 91 11.30 -22.95 -21.53
C TYR A 91 12.07 -24.08 -22.22
N VAL A 92 13.26 -23.75 -22.73
CA VAL A 92 14.16 -24.65 -23.45
C VAL A 92 15.61 -24.45 -23.01
N ASP A 93 16.48 -25.42 -23.30
CA ASP A 93 17.91 -25.31 -23.01
C ASP A 93 18.50 -24.03 -23.59
N GLY A 94 19.19 -23.26 -22.74
CA GLY A 94 19.81 -21.98 -23.09
C GLY A 94 18.93 -20.75 -22.85
N ALA A 95 17.62 -20.91 -22.60
CA ALA A 95 16.77 -19.81 -22.17
C ALA A 95 16.97 -19.50 -20.68
N TYR A 96 17.10 -18.21 -20.35
CA TYR A 96 17.24 -17.71 -18.98
C TYR A 96 16.68 -16.28 -18.89
N THR A 97 16.75 -15.66 -17.71
CA THR A 97 16.17 -14.34 -17.42
C THR A 97 16.54 -13.22 -18.41
N ASP A 98 17.74 -13.18 -18.98
CA ASP A 98 18.15 -12.12 -19.92
C ASP A 98 18.57 -12.70 -21.30
N SER A 99 18.07 -13.90 -21.63
CA SER A 99 18.38 -14.53 -22.92
C SER A 99 17.62 -13.86 -24.06
N TYR A 100 18.35 -13.42 -25.09
CA TYR A 100 17.77 -12.95 -26.34
C TYR A 100 17.37 -14.11 -27.27
N GLY A 101 16.28 -13.96 -28.03
CA GLY A 101 15.89 -14.91 -29.09
C GLY A 101 14.93 -16.03 -28.67
N PHE A 102 14.51 -16.04 -27.40
CA PHE A 102 13.65 -17.09 -26.85
C PHE A 102 12.21 -16.65 -26.60
N ASP A 103 11.89 -15.38 -26.79
CA ASP A 103 10.55 -14.86 -26.54
C ASP A 103 9.60 -15.27 -27.66
N ASN A 104 8.40 -15.75 -27.32
CA ASN A 104 7.33 -15.92 -28.29
C ASN A 104 6.66 -14.56 -28.48
N ILE A 105 6.69 -14.07 -29.71
CA ILE A 105 6.02 -12.83 -30.12
C ILE A 105 5.12 -13.13 -31.32
N ASP A 106 3.98 -12.45 -31.40
CA ASP A 106 3.10 -12.52 -32.58
C ASP A 106 3.66 -11.70 -33.76
N GLU A 107 2.97 -11.70 -34.91
CA GLU A 107 3.44 -10.96 -36.09
C GLU A 107 3.51 -9.44 -35.89
N TRP A 108 2.90 -8.91 -34.83
CA TRP A 108 2.89 -7.49 -34.47
C TRP A 108 3.96 -7.13 -33.43
N GLY A 109 4.78 -8.11 -33.02
CA GLY A 109 5.82 -7.93 -32.00
C GLY A 109 5.30 -7.92 -30.57
N ARG A 110 4.08 -8.38 -30.33
CA ARG A 110 3.49 -8.47 -28.99
C ARG A 110 3.83 -9.82 -28.34
N PRO A 111 4.20 -9.87 -27.05
CA PRO A 111 4.48 -11.13 -26.37
C PRO A 111 3.27 -12.08 -26.38
N PHE A 112 3.51 -13.37 -26.62
CA PHE A 112 2.49 -14.41 -26.67
C PHE A 112 2.88 -15.61 -25.77
N PRO A 113 1.93 -16.29 -25.11
CA PRO A 113 2.27 -17.36 -24.16
C PRO A 113 3.09 -18.50 -24.78
N ASP A 114 4.04 -19.02 -24.01
CA ASP A 114 4.76 -20.24 -24.39
C ASP A 114 3.82 -21.44 -24.47
N LEU A 115 3.54 -21.88 -25.70
CA LEU A 115 2.56 -22.94 -26.00
C LEU A 115 2.91 -24.31 -25.41
N GLN A 116 4.16 -24.53 -24.99
CA GLN A 116 4.53 -25.73 -24.27
C GLN A 116 4.10 -25.66 -22.80
N ARG A 117 4.28 -24.50 -22.16
CA ARG A 117 3.88 -24.26 -20.76
C ARG A 117 2.40 -23.95 -20.61
N PHE A 118 1.81 -23.31 -21.61
CA PHE A 118 0.41 -22.87 -21.64
C PHE A 118 -0.31 -23.46 -22.87
N PRO A 119 -0.58 -24.78 -22.89
CA PRO A 119 -1.15 -25.46 -24.05
C PRO A 119 -2.57 -24.98 -24.42
N SER A 120 -3.33 -24.40 -23.49
CA SER A 120 -4.65 -23.81 -23.79
C SER A 120 -4.58 -22.54 -24.66
N SER A 121 -3.39 -21.94 -24.78
CA SER A 121 -3.16 -20.76 -25.63
C SER A 121 -3.06 -21.07 -27.13
N LYS A 122 -3.01 -22.35 -27.51
CA LYS A 122 -2.94 -22.78 -28.92
C LYS A 122 -4.15 -22.29 -29.73
N GLY A 123 -3.90 -21.95 -31.00
CA GLY A 123 -4.91 -21.44 -31.92
C GLY A 123 -5.27 -19.97 -31.62
N ASP A 124 -4.27 -19.15 -31.32
CA ASP A 124 -4.37 -17.70 -31.12
C ASP A 124 -5.32 -17.26 -29.99
N LYS A 125 -5.50 -18.13 -29.00
CA LYS A 125 -6.39 -17.88 -27.86
C LYS A 125 -5.71 -17.09 -26.74
N GLY A 126 -4.38 -17.01 -26.74
CA GLY A 126 -3.58 -16.41 -25.68
C GLY A 126 -4.04 -16.92 -24.30
N PHE A 127 -4.30 -16.02 -23.35
CA PHE A 127 -4.75 -16.41 -22.02
C PHE A 127 -6.27 -16.50 -21.81
N SER A 128 -7.09 -16.30 -22.85
CA SER A 128 -8.56 -16.31 -22.72
C SER A 128 -9.13 -17.55 -22.01
N GLN A 129 -8.59 -18.74 -22.30
CA GLN A 129 -9.05 -19.97 -21.65
C GLN A 129 -8.62 -20.07 -20.19
N ILE A 130 -7.43 -19.59 -19.85
CA ILE A 130 -6.95 -19.55 -18.46
C ILE A 130 -7.77 -18.55 -17.65
N ALA A 131 -7.98 -17.35 -18.20
CA ALA A 131 -8.80 -16.32 -17.59
C ALA A 131 -10.23 -16.82 -17.32
N SER A 132 -10.88 -17.47 -18.31
CA SER A 132 -12.22 -18.06 -18.13
C SER A 132 -12.26 -19.05 -16.96
N LYS A 133 -11.30 -19.97 -16.87
CA LYS A 133 -11.21 -20.93 -15.75
C LYS A 133 -11.03 -20.23 -14.41
N VAL A 134 -10.20 -19.19 -14.35
CA VAL A 134 -9.97 -18.39 -13.14
C VAL A 134 -11.25 -17.63 -12.73
N HIS A 135 -11.96 -17.03 -13.69
CA HIS A 135 -13.23 -16.35 -13.44
C HIS A 135 -14.34 -17.31 -13.00
N GLU A 136 -14.40 -18.51 -13.58
CA GLU A 136 -15.33 -19.58 -13.14
C GLU A 136 -15.09 -20.00 -11.68
N MET A 137 -13.86 -19.86 -11.17
CA MET A 137 -13.52 -20.08 -9.76
C MET A 137 -13.89 -18.89 -8.85
N GLY A 138 -14.41 -17.79 -9.41
CA GLY A 138 -14.70 -16.55 -8.68
C GLY A 138 -13.47 -15.69 -8.38
N LEU A 139 -12.34 -15.98 -9.03
CA LEU A 139 -11.09 -15.22 -8.92
C LEU A 139 -10.95 -14.21 -10.06
N LYS A 140 -9.91 -13.37 -9.97
CA LYS A 140 -9.47 -12.40 -10.96
C LYS A 140 -8.11 -12.80 -11.53
N PHE A 141 -7.95 -12.68 -12.84
CA PHE A 141 -6.76 -13.12 -13.55
C PHE A 141 -5.74 -11.98 -13.71
N GLY A 142 -4.48 -12.22 -13.39
CA GLY A 142 -3.42 -11.24 -13.58
C GLY A 142 -2.19 -11.76 -14.30
N ILE A 143 -1.45 -10.85 -14.93
CA ILE A 143 -0.18 -11.16 -15.60
C ILE A 143 0.90 -10.10 -15.31
N HIS A 144 2.15 -10.54 -15.24
CA HIS A 144 3.32 -9.69 -15.25
C HIS A 144 3.67 -9.25 -16.67
N LEU A 145 4.14 -8.02 -16.82
CA LEU A 145 4.58 -7.42 -18.07
C LEU A 145 5.94 -6.74 -17.84
N MET A 146 6.80 -6.75 -18.85
CA MET A 146 7.95 -5.84 -18.90
C MET A 146 7.51 -4.51 -19.50
N LYS A 147 8.18 -3.41 -19.15
CA LYS A 147 7.98 -2.12 -19.85
C LYS A 147 8.18 -2.26 -21.36
N GLY A 148 7.42 -1.46 -22.11
CA GLY A 148 7.65 -1.19 -23.51
C GLY A 148 7.59 -2.41 -24.43
N ILE A 149 8.67 -2.62 -25.17
CA ILE A 149 8.76 -3.55 -26.30
C ILE A 149 9.99 -4.45 -26.18
N SER A 150 9.87 -5.70 -26.64
CA SER A 150 10.98 -6.64 -26.63
C SER A 150 12.06 -6.26 -27.63
N THR A 151 13.33 -6.46 -27.26
CA THR A 151 14.47 -6.34 -28.16
C THR A 151 14.34 -7.26 -29.38
N GLN A 152 13.69 -8.41 -29.23
CA GLN A 152 13.43 -9.33 -30.35
C GLN A 152 12.49 -8.70 -31.39
N ALA A 153 11.40 -8.06 -30.97
CA ALA A 153 10.49 -7.37 -31.89
C ALA A 153 11.18 -6.22 -32.61
N VAL A 154 11.98 -5.43 -31.89
CA VAL A 154 12.81 -4.35 -32.45
C VAL A 154 13.79 -4.89 -33.48
N ASN A 155 14.53 -5.96 -33.17
CA ASN A 155 15.50 -6.52 -34.10
C ASN A 155 14.83 -7.15 -35.32
N ALA A 156 13.69 -7.81 -35.16
CA ALA A 156 12.87 -8.33 -36.26
C ALA A 156 12.17 -7.23 -37.07
N ASN A 157 12.12 -5.99 -36.53
CA ASN A 157 11.40 -4.85 -37.11
C ASN A 157 9.94 -5.16 -37.44
N THR A 158 9.23 -5.80 -36.50
CA THR A 158 7.83 -6.18 -36.69
C THR A 158 6.95 -4.96 -36.99
N PRO A 159 5.91 -5.09 -37.83
CA PRO A 159 4.92 -4.03 -38.01
C PRO A 159 4.18 -3.75 -36.70
N ILE A 160 3.70 -2.53 -36.52
CA ILE A 160 2.82 -2.17 -35.41
C ILE A 160 1.37 -2.41 -35.82
N LEU A 161 0.57 -3.05 -34.98
CA LEU A 161 -0.86 -3.26 -35.24
C LEU A 161 -1.64 -1.96 -35.07
N ASP A 162 -2.42 -1.59 -36.08
CA ASP A 162 -3.56 -0.69 -35.93
C ASP A 162 -4.80 -1.52 -35.57
N ILE A 163 -5.28 -1.35 -34.34
CA ILE A 163 -6.42 -2.11 -33.83
C ILE A 163 -7.75 -1.77 -34.51
N GLU A 164 -7.85 -0.61 -35.18
CA GLU A 164 -9.08 -0.20 -35.86
C GLU A 164 -9.19 -0.88 -37.23
N THR A 165 -8.06 -1.02 -37.93
CA THR A 165 -8.03 -1.53 -39.30
C THR A 165 -7.59 -2.99 -39.40
N GLY A 166 -6.98 -3.54 -38.35
CA GLY A 166 -6.38 -4.88 -38.35
C GLY A 166 -5.15 -5.00 -39.25
N LYS A 167 -4.51 -3.87 -39.60
CA LYS A 167 -3.41 -3.75 -40.56
C LYS A 167 -2.20 -3.07 -39.92
N PRO A 168 -1.04 -3.03 -40.60
CA PRO A 168 0.09 -2.22 -40.14
C PRO A 168 -0.29 -0.75 -39.95
N TYR A 169 0.13 -0.18 -38.83
CA TYR A 169 -0.14 1.22 -38.46
C TYR A 169 0.56 2.18 -39.42
N VAL A 170 -0.23 3.07 -40.01
CA VAL A 170 0.23 4.10 -40.95
C VAL A 170 -0.13 5.47 -40.42
N GLU A 171 0.86 6.34 -40.26
CA GLU A 171 0.68 7.74 -39.88
C GLU A 171 1.53 8.61 -40.80
N ASN A 172 0.97 9.70 -41.31
CA ASN A 172 1.62 10.61 -42.27
C ASN A 172 2.15 9.90 -43.54
N GLY A 173 1.43 8.89 -44.04
CA GLY A 173 1.81 8.13 -45.23
C GLY A 173 2.97 7.16 -45.04
N ARG A 174 3.47 7.01 -43.81
CA ARG A 174 4.53 6.07 -43.44
C ARG A 174 3.97 4.92 -42.62
N GLN A 175 4.33 3.69 -42.98
CA GLN A 175 4.13 2.53 -42.11
C GLN A 175 5.21 2.51 -41.03
N TRP A 176 4.80 2.41 -39.77
CA TRP A 176 5.70 2.37 -38.62
C TRP A 176 5.99 0.93 -38.20
N ALA A 177 7.18 0.71 -37.64
CA ALA A 177 7.63 -0.60 -37.17
C ALA A 177 8.34 -0.52 -35.81
N ALA A 178 8.62 -1.67 -35.20
CA ALA A 178 9.21 -1.77 -33.87
C ALA A 178 10.53 -0.96 -33.71
N ARG A 179 11.39 -0.89 -34.74
CA ARG A 179 12.64 -0.11 -34.68
C ARG A 179 12.41 1.40 -34.59
N ASP A 180 11.26 1.88 -35.03
CA ASP A 180 10.95 3.30 -35.03
C ASP A 180 10.48 3.79 -33.65
N ILE A 181 10.02 2.87 -32.80
CA ILE A 181 9.40 3.18 -31.51
C ILE A 181 10.25 2.71 -30.32
N GLY A 182 11.14 1.73 -30.49
CA GLY A 182 11.97 1.21 -29.40
C GLY A 182 13.08 2.19 -28.98
N LEU A 183 13.14 2.53 -27.69
CA LEU A 183 14.16 3.40 -27.12
C LEU A 183 15.36 2.59 -26.63
N THR A 184 16.30 2.29 -27.53
CA THR A 184 17.47 1.42 -27.25
C THR A 184 18.39 1.91 -26.13
N HIS A 185 18.30 3.19 -25.74
CA HIS A 185 19.04 3.79 -24.62
C HIS A 185 18.28 3.71 -23.28
N LYS A 186 17.06 3.17 -23.27
CA LYS A 186 16.19 2.99 -22.09
C LYS A 186 15.78 1.52 -21.94
N THR A 187 16.76 0.62 -21.90
CA THR A 187 16.55 -0.80 -21.60
C THR A 187 16.19 -1.01 -20.13
N CYS A 188 15.67 -2.19 -19.78
CA CYS A 188 15.59 -2.59 -18.37
C CYS A 188 17.01 -2.78 -17.79
N ALA A 189 17.31 -2.17 -16.64
CA ALA A 189 18.64 -2.21 -16.03
C ALA A 189 19.15 -3.62 -15.72
N TRP A 190 18.30 -4.52 -15.25
CA TRP A 190 18.68 -5.90 -14.90
C TRP A 190 18.43 -6.93 -16.03
N MET A 191 17.77 -6.52 -17.12
CA MET A 191 17.52 -7.34 -18.31
C MET A 191 17.75 -6.53 -19.59
N PRO A 192 19.00 -6.07 -19.86
CA PRO A 192 19.29 -5.16 -20.95
C PRO A 192 19.09 -5.76 -22.34
N HIS A 193 19.08 -7.10 -22.49
CA HIS A 193 18.87 -7.76 -23.77
C HIS A 193 17.40 -8.12 -24.02
N GLY A 194 16.55 -8.04 -22.99
CA GLY A 194 15.14 -8.43 -23.06
C GLY A 194 14.23 -7.33 -23.62
N PHE A 195 14.10 -6.21 -22.90
CA PHE A 195 13.07 -5.19 -23.14
C PHE A 195 13.61 -3.76 -23.02
N MET A 196 12.94 -2.83 -23.70
CA MET A 196 13.22 -1.39 -23.65
C MET A 196 11.94 -0.58 -23.67
N SER A 197 12.00 0.66 -23.18
CA SER A 197 10.87 1.60 -23.27
C SER A 197 10.45 1.85 -24.72
N VAL A 198 9.17 2.19 -24.87
CA VAL A 198 8.60 2.66 -26.13
C VAL A 198 8.57 4.18 -26.14
N ASN A 199 8.83 4.79 -27.29
CA ASN A 199 8.67 6.22 -27.51
C ASN A 199 7.18 6.56 -27.51
N THR A 200 6.67 6.95 -26.34
CA THR A 200 5.28 7.34 -26.19
C THR A 200 4.96 8.70 -26.77
N ASP A 201 5.92 9.51 -27.21
CA ASP A 201 5.64 10.86 -27.75
C ASP A 201 4.96 10.81 -29.12
N ILE A 202 5.17 9.73 -29.88
CA ILE A 202 4.66 9.53 -31.25
C ILE A 202 3.43 8.62 -31.29
N GLY A 203 2.58 8.81 -32.30
CA GLY A 203 1.34 8.04 -32.49
C GLY A 203 1.59 6.53 -32.55
N ALA A 204 2.62 6.11 -33.28
CA ALA A 204 2.97 4.70 -33.43
C ALA A 204 3.36 4.00 -32.11
N GLY A 205 4.06 4.69 -31.20
CA GLY A 205 4.42 4.12 -29.91
C GLY A 205 3.20 3.91 -29.02
N ARG A 206 2.28 4.89 -29.00
CA ARG A 206 0.99 4.75 -28.31
C ARG A 206 0.12 3.66 -28.95
N ALA A 207 0.14 3.53 -30.28
CA ALA A 207 -0.59 2.49 -31.01
C ALA A 207 -0.12 1.08 -30.63
N PHE A 208 1.21 0.87 -30.53
CA PHE A 208 1.76 -0.39 -30.06
C PHE A 208 1.29 -0.73 -28.65
N LEU A 209 1.45 0.18 -27.68
CA LEU A 209 0.96 -0.03 -26.32
C LEU A 209 -0.55 -0.28 -26.28
N ARG A 210 -1.35 0.48 -27.04
CA ARG A 210 -2.80 0.27 -27.15
C ARG A 210 -3.13 -1.14 -27.64
N SER A 211 -2.39 -1.64 -28.64
CA SER A 211 -2.58 -2.98 -29.17
C SER A 211 -2.23 -4.10 -28.17
N LEU A 212 -1.26 -3.86 -27.27
CA LEU A 212 -0.92 -4.76 -26.17
C LEU A 212 -2.03 -4.80 -25.13
N TYR A 213 -2.44 -3.64 -24.61
CA TYR A 213 -3.44 -3.60 -23.54
C TYR A 213 -4.83 -4.01 -24.02
N ARG A 214 -5.18 -3.81 -25.30
CA ARG A 214 -6.40 -4.38 -25.87
C ARG A 214 -6.34 -5.91 -25.94
N GLN A 215 -5.21 -6.49 -26.38
CA GLN A 215 -5.01 -7.94 -26.37
C GLN A 215 -5.19 -8.53 -24.97
N TYR A 216 -4.66 -7.89 -23.93
CA TYR A 216 -4.82 -8.36 -22.54
C TYR A 216 -6.27 -8.24 -22.07
N ALA A 217 -6.98 -7.17 -22.43
CA ALA A 217 -8.42 -7.05 -22.18
C ALA A 217 -9.22 -8.16 -22.88
N ASP A 218 -8.92 -8.45 -24.15
CA ASP A 218 -9.59 -9.49 -24.94
C ASP A 218 -9.33 -10.89 -24.38
N TRP A 219 -8.17 -11.12 -23.75
CA TRP A 219 -7.89 -12.35 -23.00
C TRP A 219 -8.59 -12.41 -21.64
N GLY A 220 -9.25 -11.36 -21.18
CA GLY A 220 -9.91 -11.34 -19.88
C GLY A 220 -8.96 -11.08 -18.70
N VAL A 221 -7.85 -10.35 -18.89
CA VAL A 221 -6.97 -9.93 -17.79
C VAL A 221 -7.67 -8.89 -16.90
N ASP A 222 -7.57 -9.02 -15.58
CA ASP A 222 -8.09 -8.08 -14.56
C ASP A 222 -6.99 -7.26 -13.86
N PHE A 223 -5.73 -7.71 -13.97
CA PHE A 223 -4.60 -7.15 -13.23
C PHE A 223 -3.32 -7.25 -14.06
N VAL A 224 -2.56 -6.16 -14.15
CA VAL A 224 -1.24 -6.16 -14.78
C VAL A 224 -0.19 -5.61 -13.81
N LYS A 225 0.94 -6.31 -13.70
CA LYS A 225 2.15 -5.85 -12.98
C LYS A 225 3.21 -5.49 -14.02
N VAL A 226 3.49 -4.20 -14.20
CA VAL A 226 4.45 -3.71 -15.20
C VAL A 226 5.79 -3.45 -14.52
N ASP A 227 6.83 -4.12 -15.01
CA ASP A 227 8.15 -4.16 -14.39
C ASP A 227 9.21 -3.40 -15.21
N CYS A 228 10.33 -3.09 -14.56
CA CYS A 228 11.35 -2.16 -15.03
C CYS A 228 10.79 -0.80 -15.48
N ILE A 229 9.75 -0.29 -14.84
CA ILE A 229 9.13 1.00 -15.21
C ILE A 229 9.19 2.03 -14.08
N PHE A 230 9.52 1.58 -12.86
CA PHE A 230 9.59 2.38 -11.65
C PHE A 230 10.95 2.24 -10.95
N GLY A 231 11.18 3.01 -9.89
CA GLY A 231 12.46 3.02 -9.19
C GLY A 231 13.60 3.53 -10.07
N THR A 232 14.69 2.78 -10.18
CA THR A 232 15.86 3.14 -11.01
C THR A 232 15.53 3.23 -12.51
N ASP A 233 14.51 2.52 -12.97
CA ASP A 233 14.08 2.47 -14.37
C ASP A 233 12.94 3.45 -14.69
N TYR A 234 12.77 4.48 -13.85
CA TYR A 234 11.61 5.36 -13.84
C TYR A 234 11.27 5.96 -15.21
N SER A 235 10.10 5.62 -15.72
CA SER A 235 9.58 6.06 -17.02
C SER A 235 8.16 6.63 -16.89
N PRO A 236 8.00 7.85 -16.33
CA PRO A 236 6.69 8.41 -15.99
C PRO A 236 5.76 8.58 -17.20
N GLU A 237 6.29 8.99 -18.35
CA GLU A 237 5.49 9.19 -19.56
C GLU A 237 4.85 7.87 -20.02
N GLU A 238 5.57 6.77 -19.87
CA GLU A 238 5.09 5.44 -20.20
C GLU A 238 4.04 4.96 -19.19
N VAL A 239 4.26 5.15 -17.88
CA VAL A 239 3.26 4.87 -16.83
C VAL A 239 1.96 5.63 -17.08
N ILE A 240 2.06 6.93 -17.39
CA ILE A 240 0.90 7.78 -17.66
C ILE A 240 0.18 7.33 -18.93
N THR A 241 0.92 6.98 -19.98
CA THR A 241 0.34 6.48 -21.23
C THR A 241 -0.40 5.16 -21.00
N ILE A 242 0.19 4.21 -20.27
CA ILE A 242 -0.47 2.95 -19.89
C ILE A 242 -1.76 3.25 -19.10
N SER A 243 -1.68 4.12 -18.10
CA SER A 243 -2.83 4.55 -17.29
C SER A 243 -3.98 5.11 -18.14
N GLN A 244 -3.66 5.94 -19.14
CA GLN A 244 -4.64 6.50 -20.07
C GLN A 244 -5.27 5.41 -20.93
N LEU A 245 -4.47 4.51 -21.52
CA LEU A 245 -4.95 3.41 -22.35
C LEU A 245 -5.86 2.47 -21.56
N LEU A 246 -5.54 2.16 -20.30
CA LEU A 246 -6.41 1.36 -19.44
C LEU A 246 -7.77 2.04 -19.15
N ARG A 247 -7.83 3.37 -19.17
CA ARG A 247 -9.11 4.12 -19.08
C ARG A 247 -9.92 4.08 -20.37
N GLU A 248 -9.31 3.73 -21.50
CA GLU A 248 -10.02 3.56 -22.78
C GLU A 248 -10.68 2.18 -22.89
N LEU A 249 -10.33 1.24 -22.01
CA LEU A 249 -10.86 -0.13 -22.03
C LEU A 249 -12.23 -0.21 -21.32
N ASP A 250 -13.13 -0.98 -21.92
CA ASP A 250 -14.43 -1.35 -21.33
C ASP A 250 -14.23 -2.31 -20.14
N ARG A 251 -13.21 -3.17 -20.22
CA ARG A 251 -12.80 -4.06 -19.15
C ARG A 251 -11.83 -3.35 -18.21
N PRO A 252 -12.15 -3.21 -16.92
CA PRO A 252 -11.20 -2.68 -15.97
C PRO A 252 -10.02 -3.58 -15.70
N ILE A 253 -8.83 -2.98 -15.65
CA ILE A 253 -7.58 -3.67 -15.31
C ILE A 253 -6.86 -2.87 -14.23
N VAL A 254 -6.54 -3.53 -13.11
CA VAL A 254 -5.73 -2.96 -12.03
C VAL A 254 -4.28 -2.82 -12.49
N LEU A 255 -3.69 -1.65 -12.28
CA LEU A 255 -2.30 -1.36 -12.65
C LEU A 255 -1.38 -1.38 -11.43
N SER A 256 -0.48 -2.36 -11.41
CA SER A 256 0.67 -2.46 -10.51
C SER A 256 1.96 -2.09 -11.27
N ILE A 257 2.86 -1.31 -10.64
CA ILE A 257 4.18 -0.98 -11.21
C ILE A 257 5.33 -1.41 -10.31
N SER A 258 6.42 -1.85 -10.95
CA SER A 258 7.60 -2.49 -10.36
C SER A 258 8.89 -2.13 -11.15
N PRO A 259 10.08 -2.30 -10.57
CA PRO A 259 10.35 -2.51 -9.15
C PRO A 259 10.38 -1.18 -8.38
N GLY A 260 10.59 -1.25 -7.07
CA GLY A 260 10.68 -0.08 -6.19
C GLY A 260 12.10 0.25 -5.74
N THR A 261 13.11 -0.01 -6.57
CA THR A 261 14.52 0.29 -6.24
C THR A 261 14.74 1.79 -6.05
N GLU A 262 15.30 2.18 -4.90
CA GLU A 262 15.62 3.57 -4.55
C GLU A 262 14.43 4.56 -4.62
N VAL A 263 13.21 4.06 -4.42
CA VAL A 263 12.00 4.90 -4.47
C VAL A 263 11.95 5.90 -3.31
N THR A 264 11.56 7.12 -3.63
CA THR A 264 11.33 8.20 -2.66
C THR A 264 9.88 8.69 -2.72
N VAL A 265 9.41 9.35 -1.66
CA VAL A 265 8.07 9.94 -1.62
C VAL A 265 7.78 10.90 -2.79
N PRO A 266 8.70 11.81 -3.18
CA PRO A 266 8.50 12.66 -4.36
C PRO A 266 8.36 11.88 -5.67
N LEU A 267 9.04 10.73 -5.82
CA LEU A 267 8.89 9.90 -7.00
C LEU A 267 7.47 9.34 -7.09
N ALA A 268 6.94 8.85 -5.98
CA ALA A 268 5.57 8.34 -5.90
C ALA A 268 4.49 9.42 -6.06
N GLU A 269 4.78 10.67 -5.68
CA GLU A 269 3.88 11.81 -5.91
C GLU A 269 3.49 11.96 -7.38
N ASN A 270 4.45 11.74 -8.28
CA ASN A 270 4.26 11.92 -9.72
C ASN A 270 3.45 10.80 -10.38
N ILE A 271 3.31 9.63 -9.75
CA ILE A 271 2.63 8.48 -10.38
C ILE A 271 1.40 7.98 -9.62
N SER A 272 1.21 8.36 -8.36
CA SER A 272 0.20 7.73 -7.51
C SER A 272 -1.22 7.80 -8.10
N GLU A 273 -1.59 8.91 -8.75
CA GLU A 273 -2.90 9.09 -9.40
C GLU A 273 -3.10 8.27 -10.69
N HIS A 274 -2.02 7.68 -11.22
CA HIS A 274 -2.01 6.95 -12.48
C HIS A 274 -2.03 5.43 -12.30
N VAL A 275 -1.82 4.94 -11.08
CA VAL A 275 -1.70 3.50 -10.79
C VAL A 275 -2.58 3.09 -9.62
N ASN A 276 -2.78 1.79 -9.43
CA ASN A 276 -3.49 1.23 -8.28
C ASN A 276 -2.56 0.73 -7.19
N MET A 277 -1.35 0.32 -7.56
CA MET A 277 -0.29 -0.01 -6.60
C MET A 277 1.08 0.19 -7.23
N TYR A 278 2.08 0.50 -6.41
CA TYR A 278 3.44 0.76 -6.87
C TYR A 278 4.45 0.29 -5.81
N ARG A 279 5.42 -0.52 -6.24
CA ARG A 279 6.49 -1.03 -5.37
C ARG A 279 7.30 0.12 -4.79
N ILE A 280 7.50 0.14 -3.47
CA ILE A 280 8.30 1.18 -2.79
C ILE A 280 9.68 0.70 -2.32
N THR A 281 10.00 -0.57 -2.59
CA THR A 281 11.26 -1.23 -2.25
C THR A 281 11.73 -2.15 -3.39
N GLY A 282 12.99 -2.61 -3.31
CA GLY A 282 13.50 -3.69 -4.16
C GLY A 282 12.73 -5.00 -3.98
N ASP A 283 13.16 -6.08 -4.61
CA ASP A 283 12.49 -7.39 -4.45
C ASP A 283 12.60 -7.85 -2.99
N ASP A 284 11.47 -8.19 -2.37
CA ASP A 284 11.45 -8.78 -1.04
C ASP A 284 11.66 -10.29 -1.13
N TRP A 285 12.57 -10.79 -0.31
CA TRP A 285 12.85 -12.21 -0.19
C TRP A 285 12.88 -12.62 1.27
N ASP A 286 12.91 -13.93 1.50
CA ASP A 286 12.78 -14.56 2.80
C ASP A 286 14.07 -14.51 3.64
N ASN A 287 14.72 -13.34 3.68
CA ASN A 287 15.79 -13.05 4.62
C ASN A 287 15.48 -11.79 5.41
N TRP A 288 15.87 -11.77 6.68
CA TRP A 288 15.51 -10.67 7.58
C TRP A 288 16.03 -9.30 7.13
N LYS A 289 17.16 -9.26 6.40
CA LYS A 289 17.71 -7.99 5.90
C LYS A 289 16.73 -7.31 4.95
N ASP A 290 16.13 -8.06 4.03
CA ASP A 290 15.15 -7.54 3.07
C ASP A 290 13.88 -7.08 3.81
N VAL A 291 13.31 -7.94 4.68
CA VAL A 291 12.13 -7.62 5.52
C VAL A 291 12.38 -6.36 6.37
N SER A 292 13.54 -6.26 7.01
CA SER A 292 13.89 -5.16 7.92
C SER A 292 13.97 -3.80 7.22
N SER A 293 14.26 -3.77 5.91
CA SER A 293 14.39 -2.53 5.14
C SER A 293 13.04 -1.81 4.94
N HIS A 294 11.94 -2.56 4.84
CA HIS A 294 10.59 -2.03 4.62
C HIS A 294 10.09 -1.19 5.78
N PHE A 295 10.59 -1.45 6.99
CA PHE A 295 10.20 -0.73 8.20
C PHE A 295 10.39 0.79 8.04
N THR A 296 11.56 1.23 7.58
CA THR A 296 11.86 2.67 7.39
C THR A 296 11.05 3.25 6.24
N VAL A 297 11.00 2.53 5.11
CA VAL A 297 10.34 3.02 3.89
C VAL A 297 8.83 3.17 4.09
N SER A 298 8.16 2.15 4.65
CA SER A 298 6.73 2.20 4.94
C SER A 298 6.35 3.36 5.88
N SER A 299 7.19 3.66 6.88
CA SER A 299 6.99 4.80 7.78
C SER A 299 7.03 6.13 7.04
N ALA A 300 8.01 6.33 6.16
CA ALA A 300 8.11 7.55 5.35
C ALA A 300 6.87 7.75 4.45
N PHE A 301 6.39 6.68 3.82
CA PHE A 301 5.20 6.72 2.97
C PHE A 301 3.90 6.96 3.77
N ALA A 302 3.80 6.38 4.96
CA ALA A 302 2.69 6.65 5.88
C ALA A 302 2.68 8.13 6.32
N ALA A 303 3.83 8.66 6.75
CA ALA A 303 3.98 10.07 7.15
C ALA A 303 3.65 11.05 6.02
N ALA A 304 3.92 10.65 4.77
CA ALA A 304 3.56 11.40 3.57
C ALA A 304 2.09 11.25 3.13
N ASN A 305 1.26 10.54 3.90
CA ASN A 305 -0.15 10.26 3.58
C ASN A 305 -0.34 9.59 2.21
N LYS A 306 0.56 8.66 1.86
CA LYS A 306 0.49 7.91 0.59
C LYS A 306 -0.32 6.63 0.62
N ILE A 307 -0.66 6.15 1.81
CA ILE A 307 -1.48 4.95 1.99
C ILE A 307 -2.92 5.23 1.51
N GLY A 308 -3.34 4.55 0.43
CA GLY A 308 -4.68 4.71 -0.13
C GLY A 308 -4.92 6.10 -0.72
N ALA A 309 -3.90 6.70 -1.35
CA ALA A 309 -4.02 7.95 -2.10
C ALA A 309 -4.96 7.78 -3.31
N THR A 310 -5.35 8.87 -3.97
CA THR A 310 -6.10 8.78 -5.23
C THR A 310 -5.27 8.03 -6.27
N GLY A 311 -5.89 7.08 -6.97
CA GLY A 311 -5.25 6.24 -7.99
C GLY A 311 -6.10 6.07 -9.23
N LEU A 312 -5.65 5.17 -10.11
CA LEU A 312 -6.34 4.86 -11.36
C LEU A 312 -7.75 4.31 -11.11
N ARG A 313 -8.78 5.11 -11.43
CA ARG A 313 -10.19 4.75 -11.21
C ARG A 313 -10.45 4.21 -9.78
N GLY A 314 -9.78 4.75 -8.77
CA GLY A 314 -9.95 4.33 -7.37
C GLY A 314 -8.82 4.77 -6.45
N LYS A 315 -8.21 3.84 -5.71
CA LYS A 315 -7.08 4.12 -4.80
C LYS A 315 -5.75 3.60 -5.32
N SER A 316 -4.69 4.17 -4.76
CA SER A 316 -3.29 3.85 -5.00
C SER A 316 -2.62 3.39 -3.70
N TRP A 317 -2.00 2.23 -3.71
CA TRP A 317 -1.41 1.57 -2.54
C TRP A 317 0.10 1.45 -2.66
N PRO A 318 0.88 1.99 -1.72
CA PRO A 318 2.31 1.68 -1.62
C PRO A 318 2.49 0.17 -1.40
N ASP A 319 3.27 -0.47 -2.26
CA ASP A 319 3.44 -1.91 -2.29
C ASP A 319 4.80 -2.32 -1.71
N LEU A 320 4.76 -3.09 -0.63
CA LEU A 320 5.92 -3.67 0.05
C LEU A 320 6.37 -4.99 -0.58
N ASP A 321 5.81 -5.36 -1.73
CA ASP A 321 6.09 -6.60 -2.45
C ASP A 321 5.38 -7.84 -1.87
N MET A 322 5.62 -8.99 -2.50
CA MET A 322 5.03 -10.28 -2.18
C MET A 322 5.44 -10.78 -0.79
N LEU A 323 4.69 -11.76 -0.27
CA LEU A 323 4.98 -12.46 0.98
C LEU A 323 5.70 -13.78 0.65
N PRO A 324 7.03 -13.86 0.87
CA PRO A 324 7.84 -15.03 0.52
C PRO A 324 7.73 -16.10 1.60
N PHE A 325 6.53 -16.67 1.75
CA PHE A 325 6.19 -17.66 2.78
C PHE A 325 5.91 -19.04 2.18
N GLY A 326 6.14 -20.11 2.93
CA GLY A 326 5.84 -21.48 2.51
C GLY A 326 6.88 -22.07 1.57
N TRP A 327 6.45 -22.74 0.50
CA TRP A 327 7.32 -23.45 -0.44
C TRP A 327 7.70 -22.55 -1.63
N LEU A 328 9.01 -22.29 -1.77
CA LEU A 328 9.62 -21.26 -2.60
C LEU A 328 10.73 -21.82 -3.52
N THR A 329 11.31 -20.93 -4.33
CA THR A 329 12.56 -21.13 -5.06
C THR A 329 13.60 -20.05 -4.71
N ASP A 330 14.80 -20.17 -5.26
CA ASP A 330 15.84 -19.15 -5.14
C ASP A 330 15.64 -18.03 -6.20
N PRO A 331 16.05 -16.78 -5.90
CA PRO A 331 15.95 -15.70 -6.87
C PRO A 331 16.66 -16.02 -8.18
N GLY A 332 15.97 -15.80 -9.31
CA GLY A 332 16.56 -15.91 -10.65
C GLY A 332 16.91 -17.33 -11.13
N VAL A 333 16.46 -18.39 -10.46
CA VAL A 333 16.69 -19.76 -10.94
C VAL A 333 15.66 -20.20 -11.99
N ASN A 334 16.08 -21.11 -12.89
CA ASN A 334 15.26 -21.63 -13.98
C ASN A 334 14.53 -22.94 -13.60
N GLN A 335 14.25 -23.15 -12.31
CA GLN A 335 13.56 -24.32 -11.79
C GLN A 335 12.94 -23.99 -10.42
N GLY A 336 12.02 -24.82 -9.96
CA GLY A 336 11.40 -24.68 -8.65
C GLY A 336 9.90 -24.98 -8.70
N PRO A 337 9.22 -24.91 -7.55
CA PRO A 337 9.77 -24.61 -6.22
C PRO A 337 10.58 -25.76 -5.61
N HIS A 338 11.60 -25.48 -4.79
CA HIS A 338 12.51 -26.49 -4.26
C HIS A 338 12.96 -26.30 -2.80
N ARG A 339 12.47 -25.28 -2.09
CA ARG A 339 12.85 -25.05 -0.69
C ARG A 339 11.73 -24.44 0.13
N LEU A 340 11.85 -24.50 1.45
CA LEU A 340 11.01 -23.72 2.36
C LEU A 340 11.54 -22.29 2.50
N CYS A 341 10.64 -21.40 2.91
CA CYS A 341 10.93 -20.09 3.47
C CYS A 341 11.97 -20.19 4.61
N ASN A 342 12.98 -19.33 4.56
CA ASN A 342 14.05 -19.21 5.55
C ASN A 342 13.68 -18.28 6.71
N LEU A 343 12.60 -17.50 6.61
CA LEU A 343 12.10 -16.70 7.73
C LEU A 343 11.52 -17.62 8.80
N THR A 344 11.93 -17.38 10.04
CA THR A 344 11.29 -17.96 11.22
C THR A 344 9.82 -17.54 11.30
N PHE A 345 9.02 -18.31 12.02
CA PHE A 345 7.60 -17.99 12.20
C PHE A 345 7.38 -16.61 12.86
N GLU A 346 8.29 -16.16 13.73
CA GLU A 346 8.24 -14.83 14.34
C GLU A 346 8.51 -13.71 13.31
N GLU A 347 9.46 -13.92 12.40
CA GLU A 347 9.74 -12.97 11.31
C GLU A 347 8.58 -12.90 10.32
N GLN A 348 7.96 -14.04 9.98
CA GLN A 348 6.74 -14.06 9.15
C GLN A 348 5.59 -13.28 9.81
N LYS A 349 5.40 -13.42 11.14
CA LYS A 349 4.42 -12.62 11.89
C LYS A 349 4.75 -11.13 11.86
N ALA A 350 6.03 -10.76 12.03
CA ALA A 350 6.48 -9.37 11.97
C ALA A 350 6.20 -8.78 10.58
N GLN A 351 6.54 -9.51 9.51
CA GLN A 351 6.29 -9.10 8.14
C GLN A 351 4.80 -8.91 7.84
N MET A 352 3.97 -9.92 8.11
CA MET A 352 2.52 -9.84 7.88
C MET A 352 1.88 -8.69 8.68
N THR A 353 2.36 -8.44 9.90
CA THR A 353 1.90 -7.32 10.73
C THR A 353 2.25 -5.98 10.10
N LEU A 354 3.50 -5.80 9.64
CA LEU A 354 3.94 -4.58 8.97
C LEU A 354 3.15 -4.34 7.67
N TRP A 355 3.00 -5.35 6.81
CA TRP A 355 2.23 -5.23 5.57
C TRP A 355 0.77 -4.85 5.83
N SER A 356 0.19 -5.43 6.88
CA SER A 356 -1.18 -5.10 7.31
C SER A 356 -1.28 -3.66 7.81
N MET A 357 -0.35 -3.22 8.65
CA MET A 357 -0.31 -1.84 9.17
C MET A 357 0.00 -0.81 8.09
N ALA A 358 0.91 -1.09 7.16
CA ALA A 358 1.18 -0.22 6.02
C ALA A 358 0.03 -0.23 4.98
N LYS A 359 -0.96 -1.13 5.14
CA LYS A 359 -2.01 -1.42 4.16
C LYS A 359 -1.43 -1.72 2.77
N SER A 360 -0.30 -2.43 2.74
CA SER A 360 0.30 -2.95 1.52
C SER A 360 -0.68 -3.94 0.86
N PRO A 361 -0.70 -4.06 -0.48
CA PRO A 361 -1.25 -5.24 -1.12
C PRO A 361 -0.67 -6.52 -0.50
N LEU A 362 -1.49 -7.57 -0.38
CA LEU A 362 -1.08 -8.86 0.19
C LEU A 362 -1.08 -9.92 -0.91
N MET A 363 0.08 -10.08 -1.56
CA MET A 363 0.30 -11.10 -2.59
C MET A 363 1.13 -12.25 -1.99
N TYR A 364 0.52 -13.42 -1.80
CA TYR A 364 1.24 -14.62 -1.35
C TYR A 364 2.13 -15.15 -2.49
N GLY A 365 3.42 -15.42 -2.23
CA GLY A 365 4.37 -15.89 -3.26
C GLY A 365 4.60 -17.40 -3.31
N GLY A 366 4.28 -18.11 -2.22
CA GLY A 366 4.55 -19.55 -2.10
C GLY A 366 3.62 -20.44 -2.92
N ASP A 367 4.03 -21.69 -3.11
CA ASP A 367 3.21 -22.71 -3.75
C ASP A 367 2.10 -23.19 -2.81
N LEU A 368 0.86 -22.80 -3.10
CA LEU A 368 -0.33 -23.11 -2.30
C LEU A 368 -0.61 -24.60 -2.19
N ARG A 369 -0.07 -25.43 -3.10
CA ARG A 369 -0.15 -26.90 -3.01
C ARG A 369 0.54 -27.45 -1.76
N HIS A 370 1.47 -26.67 -1.20
CA HIS A 370 2.25 -26.98 -0.01
C HIS A 370 1.96 -26.03 1.16
N LEU A 371 0.83 -25.31 1.14
CA LEU A 371 0.46 -24.38 2.20
C LEU A 371 0.18 -25.11 3.53
N ASP A 372 1.05 -24.91 4.51
CA ASP A 372 0.90 -25.45 5.85
C ASP A 372 -0.04 -24.60 6.74
N ASN A 373 -0.50 -25.20 7.85
CA ASN A 373 -1.45 -24.57 8.77
C ASN A 373 -0.87 -23.34 9.48
N SER A 374 0.43 -23.32 9.76
CA SER A 374 1.07 -22.21 10.46
C SER A 374 1.08 -20.98 9.55
N THR A 375 1.56 -21.11 8.31
CA THR A 375 1.54 -20.03 7.32
C THR A 375 0.10 -19.61 7.00
N PHE A 376 -0.81 -20.57 6.81
CA PHE A 376 -2.24 -20.28 6.61
C PHE A 376 -2.79 -19.40 7.75
N SER A 377 -2.52 -19.74 9.01
CA SER A 377 -3.04 -18.99 10.17
C SER A 377 -2.63 -17.52 10.20
N ILE A 378 -1.44 -17.17 9.70
CA ILE A 378 -0.93 -15.80 9.66
C ILE A 378 -1.59 -15.03 8.52
N ILE A 379 -1.57 -15.58 7.30
CA ILE A 379 -2.10 -14.90 6.10
C ILE A 379 -3.63 -14.79 6.14
N THR A 380 -4.33 -15.63 6.91
CA THR A 380 -5.79 -15.55 7.10
C THR A 380 -6.20 -14.94 8.44
N ASN A 381 -5.28 -14.33 9.20
CA ASN A 381 -5.61 -13.77 10.51
C ASN A 381 -6.67 -12.65 10.38
N PRO A 382 -7.88 -12.81 10.93
CA PRO A 382 -8.99 -11.88 10.70
C PRO A 382 -8.70 -10.46 11.21
N THR A 383 -7.90 -10.32 12.26
CA THR A 383 -7.51 -9.01 12.80
C THR A 383 -6.57 -8.29 11.85
N LEU A 384 -5.52 -8.96 11.36
CA LEU A 384 -4.55 -8.39 10.42
C LEU A 384 -5.21 -8.01 9.10
N LEU A 385 -6.05 -8.89 8.55
CA LEU A 385 -6.80 -8.62 7.32
C LEU A 385 -7.78 -7.45 7.48
N LYS A 386 -8.40 -7.31 8.65
CA LYS A 386 -9.29 -6.19 8.96
C LYS A 386 -8.53 -4.87 9.09
N ILE A 387 -7.35 -4.88 9.69
CA ILE A 387 -6.45 -3.71 9.70
C ILE A 387 -6.10 -3.32 8.26
N ASN A 388 -5.56 -4.27 7.49
CA ASN A 388 -5.15 -4.06 6.10
C ASN A 388 -6.26 -3.41 5.25
N HIS A 389 -7.51 -3.88 5.34
CA HIS A 389 -8.62 -3.30 4.57
C HIS A 389 -9.28 -2.08 5.20
N TYR A 390 -9.66 -2.15 6.48
CA TYR A 390 -10.66 -1.24 7.04
C TYR A 390 -10.13 -0.20 8.00
N SER A 391 -8.88 -0.31 8.47
CA SER A 391 -8.30 0.74 9.31
C SER A 391 -7.93 1.99 8.50
N LYS A 392 -7.81 3.12 9.19
CA LYS A 392 -7.41 4.43 8.65
C LYS A 392 -6.33 5.04 9.52
N ASN A 393 -5.65 6.08 9.01
CA ASN A 393 -4.59 6.80 9.72
C ASN A 393 -3.49 5.87 10.24
N ASN A 394 -3.12 4.88 9.44
CA ASN A 394 -2.08 3.93 9.80
C ASN A 394 -0.72 4.60 9.65
N MET A 395 0.09 4.59 10.71
CA MET A 395 1.40 5.24 10.69
C MET A 395 2.27 4.81 11.88
N GLU A 396 3.58 5.01 11.72
CA GLU A 396 4.53 4.83 12.81
C GLU A 396 4.36 5.94 13.86
N PHE A 397 4.45 5.54 15.13
CA PHE A 397 4.54 6.43 16.27
C PHE A 397 6.03 6.71 16.56
N HIS A 398 6.46 7.97 16.38
CA HIS A 398 7.85 8.36 16.62
C HIS A 398 8.19 8.46 18.12
N TYR A 399 9.46 8.68 18.48
CA TYR A 399 9.88 8.98 19.86
C TYR A 399 9.84 10.50 20.17
N VAL A 400 9.67 10.91 21.44
CA VAL A 400 9.70 12.32 21.91
C VAL A 400 11.06 12.66 22.51
N TYR A 401 11.76 13.71 22.07
CA TYR A 401 12.96 14.13 22.81
C TYR A 401 12.63 15.08 23.98
N GLY A 402 13.18 14.82 25.17
CA GLY A 402 13.10 15.69 26.34
C GLY A 402 14.31 16.63 26.46
N GLU A 403 14.09 17.92 26.70
CA GLU A 403 15.16 18.83 27.15
C GLU A 403 15.38 18.65 28.67
N THR A 404 16.60 18.33 29.07
CA THR A 404 17.02 18.42 30.49
C THR A 404 17.20 19.88 30.88
N THR A 405 16.32 20.43 31.70
CA THR A 405 16.59 21.70 32.39
C THR A 405 17.53 21.43 33.58
N SER A 406 18.81 21.73 33.41
CA SER A 406 19.72 21.78 34.56
C SER A 406 19.36 23.00 35.41
N ASN A 407 18.81 22.78 36.60
CA ASN A 407 18.59 23.82 37.61
C ASN A 407 19.93 24.49 37.98
N THR A 408 20.20 25.67 37.43
CA THR A 408 21.14 26.63 38.03
C THR A 408 20.35 27.88 38.36
N GLY A 409 19.93 28.00 39.63
CA GLY A 409 19.24 29.19 40.10
C GLY A 409 20.15 30.41 40.01
N HIS A 410 19.60 31.54 39.57
CA HIS A 410 19.76 32.88 40.17
C HIS A 410 18.76 33.84 39.50
N SER A 411 18.21 34.72 40.34
CA SER A 411 17.20 35.75 40.07
C SER A 411 17.59 36.74 38.97
N GLY A 412 16.60 37.22 38.18
CA GLY A 412 16.63 38.56 37.60
C GLY A 412 16.32 38.70 36.09
N HIS A 413 15.16 39.31 35.81
CA HIS A 413 14.79 40.09 34.61
C HIS A 413 14.61 39.45 33.21
N LEU A 414 13.56 39.98 32.55
CA LEU A 414 13.04 39.70 31.21
C LEU A 414 14.00 40.05 30.05
N SER A 415 13.79 39.33 28.94
CA SER A 415 14.10 39.65 27.53
C SER A 415 15.50 39.32 26.97
N SER A 416 15.55 38.35 26.04
CA SER A 416 15.85 38.63 24.62
C SER A 416 15.86 37.35 23.78
N ARG A 417 15.29 37.48 22.56
CA ARG A 417 15.40 36.60 21.41
C ARG A 417 16.86 36.20 21.13
N TYR A 418 17.13 34.92 20.92
CA TYR A 418 18.09 34.36 19.93
C TYR A 418 17.73 32.88 19.64
N PRO A 419 17.94 32.37 18.41
CA PRO A 419 17.59 31.00 18.05
C PRO A 419 18.64 30.03 18.62
N LEU A 420 18.20 29.04 19.41
CA LEU A 420 19.08 28.00 19.92
C LEU A 420 19.49 27.03 18.80
N ASN A 421 20.81 27.00 18.55
CA ASN A 421 21.53 26.04 17.73
C ASN A 421 21.45 24.64 18.35
N LEU A 422 20.95 23.67 17.58
CA LEU A 422 21.01 22.24 17.88
C LEU A 422 22.42 21.71 17.56
N THR A 423 23.38 22.06 18.40
CA THR A 423 24.73 21.47 18.34
C THR A 423 25.26 21.28 19.76
N ARG A 424 24.68 20.36 20.55
CA ARG A 424 25.38 19.70 21.66
C ARG A 424 24.92 18.25 21.80
N LYS A 425 25.87 17.33 21.54
CA LYS A 425 25.83 15.88 21.77
C LYS A 425 25.94 15.55 23.28
N HIS A 426 24.98 15.98 24.09
CA HIS A 426 24.87 15.51 25.47
C HIS A 426 23.46 14.96 25.72
N ASP A 427 23.38 13.66 25.97
CA ASP A 427 22.26 12.86 26.50
C ASP A 427 20.85 13.43 26.29
N SER A 428 20.36 13.44 25.04
CA SER A 428 18.94 13.69 24.78
C SER A 428 18.11 12.47 25.21
N MET A 429 17.11 12.65 26.06
CA MET A 429 16.17 11.58 26.41
C MET A 429 15.11 11.42 25.32
N ALA A 430 14.65 10.20 25.06
CA ALA A 430 13.60 9.88 24.09
C ALA A 430 12.41 9.15 24.76
N MET A 431 11.19 9.65 24.68
CA MET A 431 9.97 8.97 25.12
C MET A 431 9.39 8.12 23.99
N GLY A 432 9.16 6.84 24.24
CA GLY A 432 8.51 5.93 23.29
C GLY A 432 7.15 5.44 23.79
N LEU A 433 6.53 4.56 23.00
CA LEU A 433 5.37 3.77 23.43
C LEU A 433 5.70 2.28 23.32
N THR A 434 5.32 1.51 24.33
CA THR A 434 5.47 0.05 24.36
C THR A 434 4.23 -0.63 24.93
N SER A 435 4.21 -1.96 24.89
CA SER A 435 3.18 -2.74 25.59
C SER A 435 3.25 -2.45 27.10
N CYS A 436 2.09 -2.25 27.73
CA CYS A 436 2.00 -2.04 29.17
C CYS A 436 2.46 -3.24 30.03
N THR A 437 2.77 -4.38 29.41
CA THR A 437 3.37 -5.55 30.07
C THR A 437 4.90 -5.55 30.03
N SER A 438 5.53 -4.62 29.31
CA SER A 438 6.98 -4.50 29.26
C SER A 438 7.51 -3.92 30.56
N ASP A 439 8.61 -4.47 31.07
CA ASP A 439 9.30 -3.91 32.25
C ASP A 439 9.78 -2.46 31.99
N GLN A 440 10.06 -2.14 30.73
CA GLN A 440 10.41 -0.78 30.30
C GLN A 440 9.24 0.20 30.37
N ALA A 441 7.99 -0.24 30.54
CA ALA A 441 6.84 0.65 30.72
C ALA A 441 6.68 1.13 32.18
N ASN A 442 7.31 0.44 33.13
CA ASN A 442 7.14 0.66 34.55
C ASN A 442 7.97 1.85 35.06
N GLY A 443 7.66 2.29 36.29
CA GLY A 443 8.49 3.24 37.02
C GLY A 443 8.10 4.71 36.85
N TRP A 444 6.90 4.99 36.33
CA TRP A 444 6.29 6.30 36.41
C TRP A 444 5.63 6.51 37.78
N PHE A 445 5.80 7.70 38.33
CA PHE A 445 5.23 8.08 39.63
C PHE A 445 4.83 9.54 39.63
N VAL A 446 3.89 9.89 40.50
CA VAL A 446 3.49 11.28 40.72
C VAL A 446 4.54 11.93 41.63
N PHE A 447 5.10 13.07 41.21
CA PHE A 447 6.05 13.83 42.02
C PHE A 447 5.35 15.03 42.68
N PRO A 448 5.27 15.10 44.01
CA PRO A 448 4.64 16.21 44.71
C PRO A 448 5.64 17.36 44.92
N GLN A 449 5.41 18.52 44.29
CA GLN A 449 5.90 19.79 44.83
C GLN A 449 4.72 20.53 45.48
N ASP A 450 4.89 20.90 46.75
CA ASP A 450 4.06 21.86 47.49
C ASP A 450 2.53 21.72 47.33
N GLY A 451 2.03 20.50 47.59
CA GLY A 451 0.61 20.27 47.86
C GLY A 451 -0.32 20.26 46.65
N LYS A 452 0.20 20.31 45.41
CA LYS A 452 -0.55 20.01 44.19
C LYS A 452 0.21 18.96 43.35
N SER A 453 -0.46 17.85 43.07
CA SER A 453 0.08 16.72 42.30
C SER A 453 0.14 17.07 40.80
N ASP A 454 1.05 17.97 40.44
CA ASP A 454 1.05 18.60 39.12
C ASP A 454 2.12 18.03 38.19
N HIS A 455 2.84 16.96 38.57
CA HIS A 455 3.84 16.34 37.71
C HIS A 455 3.83 14.80 37.80
N ILE A 456 4.09 14.16 36.65
CA ILE A 456 4.39 12.73 36.55
C ILE A 456 5.81 12.58 36.06
N CYS A 457 6.59 11.84 36.83
CA CYS A 457 8.01 11.66 36.61
C CYS A 457 8.37 10.18 36.46
N ARG A 458 9.53 9.94 35.86
CA ARG A 458 10.17 8.63 35.82
C ARG A 458 11.65 8.77 36.07
N ASN A 459 12.18 7.92 36.94
CA ASN A 459 13.61 7.86 37.22
C ASN A 459 14.30 6.97 36.19
N TYR A 460 15.51 7.32 35.82
CA TYR A 460 16.38 6.51 34.98
C TYR A 460 17.84 6.71 35.37
N GLU A 461 18.64 5.67 35.18
CA GLU A 461 20.09 5.68 35.43
C GLU A 461 20.83 6.18 34.19
N THR A 462 21.81 7.05 34.40
CA THR A 462 22.76 7.49 33.37
C THR A 462 24.11 6.78 33.57
N GLU A 463 24.95 6.71 32.53
CA GLU A 463 26.30 6.07 32.55
C GLU A 463 27.25 6.57 33.66
N ASN A 464 26.85 7.58 34.46
CA ASN A 464 27.61 8.14 35.59
C ASN A 464 26.98 7.90 36.98
N GLY A 465 26.00 7.01 37.10
CA GLY A 465 25.41 6.62 38.40
C GLY A 465 24.59 7.73 39.10
N LYS A 466 24.23 8.80 38.40
CA LYS A 466 23.30 9.82 38.89
C LYS A 466 21.88 9.50 38.41
N ASN A 467 20.97 9.31 39.36
CA ASN A 467 19.53 9.23 39.09
C ASN A 467 19.05 10.58 38.60
N THR A 468 18.60 10.63 37.35
CA THR A 468 17.97 11.81 36.77
C THR A 468 16.51 11.46 36.52
N SER A 469 15.62 12.44 36.63
CA SER A 469 14.17 12.21 36.51
C SER A 469 13.65 12.95 35.27
N PHE A 470 12.91 12.25 34.42
CA PHE A 470 12.14 12.86 33.34
C PHE A 470 10.73 13.16 33.86
N CYS A 471 10.30 14.43 33.83
CA CYS A 471 9.02 14.87 34.40
C CYS A 471 8.17 15.61 33.37
N LEU A 472 6.86 15.40 33.43
CA LEU A 472 5.87 16.12 32.66
C LEU A 472 4.82 16.70 33.61
N GLY A 473 4.43 17.95 33.35
CA GLY A 473 3.35 18.63 34.06
C GLY A 473 2.01 17.97 33.75
N LYS A 474 1.19 17.74 34.77
CA LYS A 474 -0.18 17.24 34.70
C LYS A 474 -1.11 18.43 34.62
N THR A 475 -1.80 18.57 33.50
CA THR A 475 -2.80 19.62 33.31
C THR A 475 -4.19 19.01 33.30
N LYS A 476 -5.15 19.65 33.98
CA LYS A 476 -6.56 19.27 33.86
C LYS A 476 -7.00 19.42 32.40
N PRO A 477 -7.83 18.51 31.89
CA PRO A 477 -8.35 18.66 30.54
C PRO A 477 -9.12 19.98 30.39
N LEU A 478 -8.93 20.68 29.28
CA LEU A 478 -9.65 21.92 28.98
C LEU A 478 -11.09 21.57 28.59
N LEU A 479 -12.05 21.79 29.50
CA LEU A 479 -13.47 21.67 29.22
C LEU A 479 -13.89 22.77 28.23
N ALA A 480 -14.60 22.41 27.17
CA ALA A 480 -15.28 23.41 26.34
C ALA A 480 -16.40 24.04 27.19
N SER A 481 -16.40 25.37 27.30
CA SER A 481 -17.52 26.10 27.90
C SER A 481 -18.74 25.88 27.03
N ASP A 482 -19.59 24.94 27.43
CA ASP A 482 -21.07 24.97 27.41
C ASP A 482 -21.73 23.58 27.47
N ASP A 483 -20.97 22.48 27.45
CA ASP A 483 -21.50 21.11 27.64
C ASP A 483 -20.98 20.45 28.94
N ALA A 484 -21.02 21.18 30.05
CA ALA A 484 -20.86 20.59 31.37
C ALA A 484 -22.23 20.08 31.85
N ILE A 485 -22.51 18.79 31.68
CA ILE A 485 -23.22 17.94 32.66
C ILE A 485 -22.95 16.47 32.28
N MET A 486 -22.19 15.81 33.17
CA MET A 486 -21.97 14.37 33.39
C MET A 486 -20.47 14.10 33.55
N GLU A 487 -19.88 14.52 34.68
CA GLU A 487 -18.63 13.91 35.15
C GLU A 487 -18.92 12.42 35.38
N ASN A 488 -18.48 11.54 34.48
CA ASN A 488 -18.31 10.13 34.83
C ASN A 488 -17.07 10.02 35.72
N GLU A 489 -17.11 9.20 36.77
CA GLU A 489 -15.96 8.92 37.64
C GLU A 489 -14.70 8.48 36.85
N GLU A 490 -14.88 7.91 35.65
CA GLU A 490 -13.81 7.56 34.71
C GLU A 490 -12.97 8.74 34.19
N ASP A 491 -13.50 9.97 34.15
CA ASP A 491 -12.78 11.12 33.59
C ASP A 491 -11.92 11.85 34.63
N GLN A 492 -12.06 11.52 35.93
CA GLN A 492 -11.24 12.10 37.00
C GLN A 492 -9.81 11.54 37.05
N THR A 493 -9.57 10.35 36.48
CA THR A 493 -8.23 9.72 36.44
C THR A 493 -7.41 10.13 35.22
N ARG A 494 -8.03 10.77 34.22
CA ARG A 494 -7.37 11.17 32.96
C ARG A 494 -6.91 12.63 33.00
N PHE A 495 -5.79 12.91 32.35
CA PHE A 495 -5.18 14.23 32.34
C PHE A 495 -4.39 14.47 31.05
N HIS A 496 -4.07 15.73 30.79
CA HIS A 496 -3.08 16.07 29.79
C HIS A 496 -1.68 16.13 30.41
N LEU A 497 -0.65 15.88 29.60
CA LEU A 497 0.75 16.04 29.98
C LEU A 497 1.39 17.20 29.24
N ALA A 498 2.19 18.05 29.90
CA ALA A 498 2.84 19.23 29.30
C ALA A 498 4.33 19.29 29.68
N VAL A 499 5.16 19.90 28.84
CA VAL A 499 6.63 20.03 29.09
C VAL A 499 6.95 21.07 30.18
N ALA A 500 6.03 22.01 30.45
CA ALA A 500 6.21 23.06 31.46
C ALA A 500 4.84 23.53 32.01
N ASP A 501 4.82 24.01 33.26
CA ASP A 501 3.61 24.51 33.97
C ASP A 501 2.90 25.70 33.31
N VAL A 502 3.46 26.27 32.22
CA VAL A 502 3.02 27.58 31.68
C VAL A 502 2.76 27.56 30.17
N ASN A 503 2.85 26.41 29.50
CA ASN A 503 2.61 26.31 28.06
C ASN A 503 1.27 25.66 27.73
N ASP A 504 0.49 26.29 26.83
CA ASP A 504 -0.75 25.77 26.23
C ASP A 504 -0.54 24.51 25.36
N SER A 505 0.57 23.77 25.51
CA SER A 505 0.96 22.67 24.63
C SER A 505 0.99 21.34 25.37
N CYS A 506 0.12 20.42 24.95
CA CYS A 506 -0.08 19.12 25.55
C CYS A 506 0.53 18.01 24.69
N LEU A 507 1.03 16.97 25.36
CA LEU A 507 1.60 15.77 24.77
C LEU A 507 0.50 15.02 24.02
N ASP A 508 0.53 15.19 22.72
CA ASP A 508 -0.37 14.63 21.75
C ASP A 508 0.23 13.34 21.23
N ALA A 509 -0.40 12.22 21.58
CA ALA A 509 -0.14 10.91 20.98
C ALA A 509 -0.76 10.80 19.57
N SER A 510 -1.07 11.93 18.90
CA SER A 510 -1.50 11.96 17.51
C SER A 510 -0.33 11.91 16.54
N ALA A 511 -0.52 11.12 15.49
CA ALA A 511 0.35 11.14 14.34
C ALA A 511 -0.20 12.03 13.19
N SER A 512 -1.24 12.83 13.45
CA SER A 512 -1.96 13.60 12.43
C SER A 512 -1.59 15.08 12.43
N ARG A 513 -0.48 15.49 11.81
CA ARG A 513 -0.31 16.91 11.40
C ARG A 513 0.67 17.13 10.24
N ARG A 514 0.26 17.93 9.24
CA ARG A 514 1.17 18.64 8.32
C ARG A 514 1.89 19.74 9.11
N ARG A 515 3.23 19.70 9.16
CA ARG A 515 4.04 20.63 9.97
C ARG A 515 4.97 21.46 9.10
N THR A 516 5.20 22.71 9.50
CA THR A 516 6.21 23.59 8.92
C THR A 516 7.60 23.26 9.48
N ALA A 517 8.68 23.70 8.80
CA ALA A 517 10.05 23.43 9.22
C ALA A 517 10.39 23.88 10.67
N SER A 518 9.65 24.82 11.24
CA SER A 518 9.80 25.28 12.62
C SER A 518 9.11 24.39 13.67
N GLU A 519 8.07 23.63 13.29
CA GLU A 519 7.32 22.72 14.19
C GLU A 519 7.95 21.32 14.29
N ILE A 520 9.03 21.06 13.53
CA ILE A 520 9.81 19.82 13.53
C ILE A 520 10.60 19.63 14.85
N LYS A 521 10.86 20.71 15.61
CA LYS A 521 11.63 20.62 16.87
C LYS A 521 10.84 20.06 18.07
N LEU A 522 9.50 20.03 18.04
CA LEU A 522 8.62 19.57 19.13
C LEU A 522 7.54 18.62 18.59
N LEU A 523 7.95 17.45 18.13
CA LEU A 523 7.20 16.50 17.29
C LEU A 523 5.86 16.00 17.86
N MET A 524 5.58 16.12 19.17
CA MET A 524 4.36 15.59 19.79
C MET A 524 3.62 16.56 20.70
N PHE A 525 3.99 17.84 20.75
CA PHE A 525 3.22 18.81 21.53
C PHE A 525 2.31 19.60 20.59
N SER A 526 1.02 19.66 20.92
CA SER A 526 0.04 20.47 20.20
C SER A 526 -0.78 21.28 21.18
N ARG A 527 -1.46 22.33 20.70
CA ARG A 527 -2.26 23.18 21.59
C ARG A 527 -3.27 22.30 22.35
N CYS A 528 -3.27 22.39 23.67
CA CYS A 528 -4.14 21.62 24.54
C CYS A 528 -5.61 21.79 24.12
N LYS A 529 -6.31 20.68 23.89
CA LYS A 529 -7.74 20.63 23.56
C LYS A 529 -8.32 19.37 24.21
N TRP A 530 -9.64 19.33 24.45
CA TRP A 530 -10.28 18.08 24.88
C TRP A 530 -10.23 17.04 23.74
N HIS A 531 -9.18 16.22 23.72
CA HIS A 531 -8.95 15.26 22.66
C HIS A 531 -8.29 13.99 23.22
N ALA A 532 -8.87 12.81 22.96
CA ALA A 532 -8.39 11.54 23.52
C ALA A 532 -6.90 11.23 23.26
N LYS A 533 -6.34 11.76 22.16
CA LYS A 533 -4.90 11.66 21.82
C LYS A 533 -3.98 12.40 22.80
N GLN A 534 -4.49 13.41 23.50
CA GLN A 534 -3.73 14.15 24.52
C GLN A 534 -3.97 13.64 25.94
N MET A 535 -4.89 12.68 26.10
CA MET A 535 -5.32 12.16 27.41
C MET A 535 -4.47 10.96 27.84
N TRP A 536 -3.97 11.02 29.07
CA TRP A 536 -3.11 10.02 29.69
C TRP A 536 -3.65 9.62 31.05
N GLU A 537 -3.34 8.40 31.47
CA GLU A 537 -3.73 7.82 32.75
C GLU A 537 -2.56 7.07 33.37
N LEU A 538 -2.29 7.29 34.65
CA LEU A 538 -1.30 6.51 35.39
C LEU A 538 -2.02 5.36 36.08
N ASN A 539 -1.68 4.12 35.74
CA ASN A 539 -2.30 2.95 36.35
C ASN A 539 -1.63 2.55 37.68
N ASP A 540 -2.25 1.62 38.41
CA ASP A 540 -1.76 1.14 39.72
C ASP A 540 -0.39 0.45 39.66
N LYS A 541 0.08 0.06 38.47
CA LYS A 541 1.39 -0.56 38.26
C LYS A 541 2.50 0.48 38.00
N GLY A 542 2.17 1.76 37.99
CA GLY A 542 3.11 2.84 37.69
C GLY A 542 3.42 2.96 36.20
N ASN A 543 2.46 2.63 35.33
CA ASN A 543 2.60 2.77 33.89
C ASN A 543 1.74 3.94 33.39
N LEU A 544 2.33 4.78 32.55
CA LEU A 544 1.66 5.92 31.98
C LEU A 544 1.00 5.54 30.64
N VAL A 545 -0.31 5.33 30.66
CA VAL A 545 -1.11 4.79 29.56
C VAL A 545 -1.68 5.91 28.70
N SER A 546 -1.50 5.83 27.38
CA SER A 546 -2.20 6.69 26.43
C SER A 546 -3.67 6.27 26.31
N SER A 547 -4.59 7.20 26.51
CA SER A 547 -6.03 6.93 26.34
C SER A 547 -6.41 6.61 24.90
N TYR A 548 -5.58 7.05 23.94
CA TYR A 548 -5.77 6.82 22.52
C TYR A 548 -5.21 5.47 22.05
N SER A 549 -3.90 5.24 22.21
CA SER A 549 -3.26 4.01 21.69
C SER A 549 -3.37 2.82 22.63
N ARG A 550 -3.72 3.05 23.91
CA ARG A 550 -3.66 2.05 25.00
C ARG A 550 -2.26 1.48 25.26
N LEU A 551 -1.23 2.06 24.66
CA LEU A 551 0.17 1.75 24.92
C LEU A 551 0.68 2.58 26.10
N CYS A 552 1.77 2.11 26.70
CA CYS A 552 2.40 2.75 27.84
C CYS A 552 3.68 3.50 27.44
N ALA A 553 3.93 4.65 28.07
CA ALA A 553 5.10 5.48 27.78
C ALA A 553 6.39 4.86 28.32
N THR A 554 7.46 4.92 27.53
CA THR A 554 8.84 4.59 27.92
C THR A 554 9.73 5.83 27.89
N VAL A 555 10.90 5.80 28.54
CA VAL A 555 11.94 6.84 28.39
C VAL A 555 13.29 6.14 28.24
N GLU A 556 14.05 6.47 27.20
CA GLU A 556 15.36 5.90 26.87
C GLU A 556 16.41 7.00 26.64
N SER A 557 17.70 6.69 26.82
CA SER A 557 18.80 7.63 26.58
C SER A 557 19.24 7.60 25.11
N SER A 558 19.58 8.74 24.49
CA SER A 558 19.85 8.79 23.04
C SER A 558 21.10 8.07 22.55
N LYS A 559 21.97 7.57 23.43
CA LYS A 559 23.07 6.67 23.03
C LYS A 559 22.58 5.27 22.64
N GLU A 560 21.42 4.85 23.17
CA GLU A 560 20.77 3.57 22.82
C GLU A 560 19.75 3.75 21.69
N ALA A 561 19.31 4.98 21.42
CA ALA A 561 18.40 5.36 20.33
C ALA A 561 19.08 5.37 18.94
N GLY A 562 20.05 4.47 18.72
CA GLY A 562 20.36 3.99 17.38
C GLY A 562 19.13 3.29 16.78
N ILE A 563 19.23 2.81 15.55
CA ILE A 563 18.17 2.08 14.84
C ILE A 563 18.00 0.66 15.47
N THR A 564 17.83 0.61 16.79
CA THR A 564 17.81 -0.56 17.67
C THR A 564 16.71 -0.47 18.73
N GLY A 565 15.80 0.52 18.63
CA GLY A 565 14.64 0.67 19.49
C GLY A 565 13.37 0.00 18.95
N TYR A 566 12.39 -0.21 19.83
CA TYR A 566 11.06 -0.71 19.46
C TYR A 566 10.37 0.24 18.46
N ARG A 567 9.76 -0.30 17.41
CA ARG A 567 8.96 0.49 16.46
C ARG A 567 7.49 0.24 16.75
N ALA A 568 6.73 1.30 17.01
CA ALA A 568 5.31 1.21 17.29
C ALA A 568 4.51 1.75 16.11
N TRP A 569 3.46 1.04 15.70
CA TRP A 569 2.52 1.50 14.69
C TRP A 569 1.14 1.64 15.31
N ILE A 570 0.41 2.67 14.87
CA ILE A 570 -0.97 2.92 15.27
C ILE A 570 -1.87 2.94 14.05
N ALA A 571 -3.11 2.50 14.22
CA ALA A 571 -4.15 2.54 13.19
C ALA A 571 -5.51 2.74 13.87
N THR A 572 -6.40 3.49 13.23
CA THR A 572 -7.77 3.73 13.71
C THR A 572 -8.72 2.71 13.09
N GLY A 573 -9.46 1.97 13.90
CA GLY A 573 -10.48 1.03 13.42
C GLY A 573 -11.69 1.73 12.79
N SER A 574 -12.53 0.96 12.07
CA SER A 574 -13.72 1.50 11.39
C SER A 574 -14.77 2.12 12.33
N LYS A 575 -14.73 1.80 13.63
CA LYS A 575 -15.59 2.39 14.68
C LYS A 575 -14.93 3.56 15.43
N GLY A 576 -13.77 4.04 14.98
CA GLY A 576 -13.05 5.16 15.61
C GLY A 576 -12.34 4.80 16.93
N ARG A 577 -12.28 3.51 17.28
CA ARG A 577 -11.49 2.96 18.39
C ARG A 577 -10.34 2.13 17.85
#